data_AF-A0A5B8K718-F1
#
_entry.id   AF-A0A5B8K718-F1
#
_cell.length_a   1.000
_cell.length_b   1.000
_cell.length_c   1.000
_cell.angle_alpha   90.00
_cell.angle_beta   90.00
_cell.angle_gamma   90.00
#
_symmetry.space_group_name_H-M   'P 1'
#
loop_
_entity.id
_entity.type
_entity.pdbx_description
1 polymer ?
#
loop_
_entity_poly.entity_id
_entity_poly.type
_entity_poly.pdbx_seq_one_letter_code
_entity_poly.pdbx_strand_id
1 'polypeptide(L)'
;MNKNITKEELYKIAESLMLKPTEDVVEEILKDWEILQKHIQMMNLINTENIEPMTHINENYQIDFFREDIEDTSWAIEKEHILANASESDQDFIITKKVVK
;
A
#
# COMPACT_ATOMS: atom_id res chain seq x y z
N MET A 1 17.68 -17.01 6.73
CA MET A 1 18.01 -17.19 5.30
C MET A 1 18.09 -15.80 4.66
N ASN A 2 19.25 -15.36 4.19
CA ASN A 2 19.34 -14.16 3.33
C ASN A 2 18.69 -14.53 1.99
N LYS A 3 17.45 -14.10 1.78
CA LYS A 3 16.85 -14.15 0.44
C LYS A 3 17.45 -12.99 -0.35
N ASN A 4 18.41 -13.32 -1.21
CA ASN A 4 18.87 -12.38 -2.22
C ASN A 4 17.74 -12.24 -3.24
N ILE A 5 17.19 -11.04 -3.35
CA ILE A 5 16.16 -10.75 -4.33
C ILE A 5 16.82 -10.57 -5.69
N THR A 6 16.24 -11.20 -6.70
CA THR A 6 16.66 -11.01 -8.09
C THR A 6 16.00 -9.75 -8.66
N LYS A 7 16.62 -9.21 -9.71
CA LYS A 7 16.08 -8.08 -10.45
C LYS A 7 14.67 -8.35 -10.99
N GLU A 8 14.42 -9.56 -11.48
CA GLU A 8 13.11 -9.98 -11.98
C GLU A 8 12.05 -10.03 -10.90
N GLU A 9 12.40 -10.51 -9.70
CA GLU A 9 11.50 -10.49 -8.54
C GLU A 9 11.17 -9.06 -8.12
N LEU A 10 12.16 -8.17 -8.14
CA LEU A 10 11.93 -6.76 -7.81
C LEU A 10 11.01 -6.07 -8.83
N TYR A 11 11.15 -6.37 -10.13
CA TYR A 11 10.18 -5.89 -11.13
C TYR A 11 8.77 -6.42 -10.89
N LYS A 12 8.61 -7.70 -10.52
CA LYS A 12 7.30 -8.27 -10.20
C LYS A 12 6.65 -7.59 -8.99
N ILE A 13 7.44 -7.25 -7.97
CA ILE A 13 6.98 -6.48 -6.82
C ILE A 13 6.58 -5.06 -7.25
N ALA A 14 7.40 -4.39 -8.07
CA ALA A 14 7.08 -3.06 -8.55
C ALA A 14 5.79 -3.06 -9.38
N GLU A 15 5.61 -4.05 -10.25
CA GLU A 15 4.40 -4.22 -11.07
C GLU A 15 3.15 -4.46 -10.23
N SER A 16 3.23 -5.24 -9.16
CA SER A 16 2.09 -5.45 -8.24
C SER A 16 1.69 -4.18 -7.48
N LEU A 17 2.64 -3.25 -7.33
CA LEU A 17 2.42 -1.90 -6.79
C LEU A 17 2.04 -0.87 -7.87
N MET A 18 1.82 -1.31 -9.12
CA MET A 18 1.56 -0.46 -10.29
C MET A 18 2.69 0.55 -10.59
N LEU A 19 3.92 0.24 -10.19
CA LEU A 19 5.13 1.02 -10.43
C LEU A 19 5.90 0.48 -11.63
N LYS A 20 6.50 1.39 -12.42
CA LYS A 20 7.38 1.07 -13.55
C LYS A 20 8.74 1.73 -13.35
N PRO A 21 9.63 1.13 -12.54
CA PRO A 21 10.93 1.72 -12.25
C PRO A 21 11.86 1.64 -13.46
N THR A 22 12.76 2.61 -13.58
CA THR A 22 13.87 2.54 -14.54
C THR A 22 14.91 1.53 -14.10
N GLU A 23 15.80 1.16 -15.03
CA GLU A 23 16.95 0.28 -14.76
C GLU A 23 17.77 0.78 -13.57
N ASP A 24 18.20 2.04 -13.61
CA ASP A 24 19.06 2.65 -12.59
C ASP A 24 18.45 2.57 -11.19
N VAL A 25 17.13 2.83 -11.08
CA VAL A 25 16.39 2.75 -9.81
C VAL A 25 16.38 1.33 -9.27
N VAL A 26 16.20 0.34 -10.14
CA VAL A 26 16.22 -1.07 -9.74
C VAL A 26 17.61 -1.48 -9.26
N GLU A 27 18.67 -1.05 -9.94
CA GLU A 27 20.04 -1.32 -9.50
C GLU A 27 20.37 -0.69 -8.15
N GLU A 28 19.92 0.54 -7.89
CA GLU A 28 20.09 1.21 -6.60
C GLU A 28 19.35 0.47 -5.48
N ILE A 29 18.07 0.11 -5.70
CA ILE A 29 17.30 -0.66 -4.71
C ILE A 29 17.97 -1.99 -4.39
N LEU A 30 18.54 -2.68 -5.39
CA LEU A 30 19.25 -3.94 -5.16
C LEU A 30 20.51 -3.77 -4.30
N LYS A 31 21.23 -2.64 -4.45
CA LYS A 31 22.38 -2.31 -3.58
C LYS A 31 21.91 -2.06 -2.14
N ASP A 32 20.81 -1.32 -1.97
CA ASP A 32 20.26 -1.00 -0.66
C ASP A 32 19.59 -2.19 0.02
N TRP A 33 19.14 -3.18 -0.77
CA TRP A 33 18.46 -4.38 -0.28
C TRP A 33 19.30 -5.13 0.75
N GLU A 34 20.61 -5.27 0.52
CA GLU A 34 21.50 -5.97 1.45
C GLU A 34 21.56 -5.29 2.82
N ILE A 35 21.57 -3.95 2.84
CA ILE A 35 21.60 -3.16 4.08
C ILE A 35 20.26 -3.32 4.81
N LEU A 36 19.15 -3.21 4.08
CA LEU A 36 17.81 -3.38 4.62
C LEU A 36 17.62 -4.78 5.21
N GLN A 37 18.08 -5.84 4.53
CA GLN A 37 18.01 -7.21 5.04
C GLN A 37 18.81 -7.39 6.32
N LYS A 38 20.00 -6.78 6.45
CA LYS A 38 20.79 -6.81 7.69
C LYS A 38 20.01 -6.18 8.85
N HIS A 39 19.38 -5.03 8.64
CA HIS A 39 18.59 -4.36 9.68
C HIS A 39 17.35 -5.19 10.08
N ILE A 40 16.65 -5.78 9.12
CA ILE A 40 15.51 -6.67 9.42
C ILE A 40 15.96 -7.88 10.24
N GLN A 41 17.13 -8.45 9.92
CA GLN A 41 17.66 -9.60 10.66
C GLN A 41 18.02 -9.29 12.11
N MET A 42 18.34 -8.04 12.44
CA MET A 42 18.56 -7.65 13.83
C MET A 42 17.31 -7.86 14.69
N MET A 43 16.11 -7.82 14.10
CA MET A 43 14.87 -8.09 14.84
C MET A 43 14.80 -9.54 15.34
N ASN A 44 15.47 -10.49 14.68
CA ASN A 44 15.53 -11.89 15.12
C ASN A 44 16.34 -12.08 16.42
N LEU A 45 17.06 -11.06 16.89
CA LEU A 45 17.75 -11.09 18.19
C LEU A 45 16.77 -10.99 19.37
N ILE A 46 15.53 -10.58 19.10
CA ILE A 46 14.48 -10.42 20.10
C ILE A 46 13.67 -11.71 20.16
N ASN A 47 13.59 -12.34 21.33
CA ASN A 47 12.75 -13.53 21.53
C ASN A 47 11.27 -13.14 21.63
N THR A 48 10.45 -13.65 20.71
CA THR A 48 9.00 -13.40 20.65
C THR A 48 8.15 -14.68 20.74
N GLU A 49 8.70 -15.82 21.17
CA GLU A 49 8.01 -17.13 21.14
C GLU A 49 6.67 -17.18 21.88
N ASN A 50 6.50 -16.35 22.93
CA ASN A 50 5.31 -16.33 23.77
C ASN A 50 4.65 -14.94 23.82
N ILE A 51 4.86 -14.13 22.77
CA ILE A 51 4.29 -12.79 22.64
C ILE A 51 3.29 -12.80 21.50
N GLU A 52 2.04 -12.47 21.81
CA GLU A 52 1.00 -12.30 20.79
C GLU A 52 1.30 -11.07 19.90
N PRO A 53 1.07 -11.15 18.59
CA PRO A 53 1.24 -10.01 17.70
C PRO A 53 0.27 -8.87 18.06
N MET A 54 0.78 -7.66 18.23
CA MET A 54 -0.03 -6.46 18.42
C MET A 54 -0.63 -6.02 17.07
N THR A 55 -1.96 -6.03 16.95
CA THR A 55 -2.66 -5.59 15.72
C THR A 55 -2.96 -4.09 15.73
N HIS A 56 -3.31 -3.55 16.91
CA HIS A 56 -3.62 -2.15 17.15
C HIS A 56 -3.10 -1.77 18.54
N ILE A 57 -2.71 -0.51 18.75
CA ILE A 57 -2.23 -0.04 20.06
C ILE A 57 -3.33 -0.17 21.13
N ASN A 58 -4.59 0.07 20.75
CA ASN A 58 -5.74 -0.13 21.61
C ASN A 58 -6.30 -1.54 21.36
N GLU A 59 -5.99 -2.46 22.26
CA GLU A 59 -6.43 -3.86 22.17
C GLU A 59 -7.79 -4.11 22.83
N ASN A 60 -8.50 -3.06 23.25
CA ASN A 60 -9.87 -3.21 23.73
C ASN A 60 -10.75 -3.72 22.59
N TYR A 61 -11.29 -4.92 22.77
CA TYR A 61 -12.10 -5.58 21.77
C TYR A 61 -13.40 -4.78 21.53
N GLN A 62 -13.52 -4.22 20.33
CA GLN A 62 -14.72 -3.51 19.89
C GLN A 62 -15.59 -4.52 19.12
N ILE A 63 -16.49 -5.19 19.85
CA ILE A 63 -17.37 -6.24 19.30
C ILE A 63 -18.35 -5.66 18.27
N ASP A 64 -18.72 -4.39 18.43
CA ASP A 64 -19.85 -3.77 17.78
C ASP A 64 -19.49 -2.43 17.12
N PHE A 65 -18.34 -2.37 16.43
CA PHE A 65 -17.96 -1.19 15.64
C PHE A 65 -18.67 -1.14 14.28
N PHE A 66 -20.00 -1.23 14.31
CA PHE A 66 -20.84 -1.15 13.13
C PHE A 66 -21.31 0.28 12.87
N ARG A 67 -21.59 0.59 11.60
CA ARG A 67 -22.29 1.81 11.20
C ARG A 67 -23.79 1.51 11.17
N GLU A 68 -24.60 2.39 11.76
CA GLU A 68 -26.06 2.35 11.62
C GLU A 68 -26.47 2.46 10.14
N ASP A 69 -27.51 1.73 9.73
CA ASP A 69 -28.04 1.79 8.36
C ASP A 69 -28.97 3.00 8.18
N ILE A 70 -28.40 4.18 8.37
CA ILE A 70 -29.08 5.47 8.25
C ILE A 70 -28.31 6.30 7.21
N GLU A 71 -29.04 6.90 6.26
CA GLU A 71 -28.45 7.84 5.31
C GLU A 71 -27.92 9.07 6.06
N ASP A 72 -26.64 9.35 5.91
CA ASP A 72 -25.99 10.56 6.42
C ASP A 72 -25.33 11.31 5.25
N THR A 73 -25.92 12.44 4.89
CA THR A 73 -25.41 13.33 3.83
C THR A 73 -24.61 14.51 4.39
N SER A 74 -24.36 14.57 5.70
CA SER A 74 -23.60 15.67 6.32
C SER A 74 -22.15 15.76 5.81
N TRP A 75 -21.62 14.66 5.29
CA TRP A 75 -20.30 14.55 4.65
C TRP A 75 -20.36 14.37 3.14
N ALA A 76 -21.53 14.58 2.52
CA ALA A 76 -21.67 14.45 1.07
C ALA A 76 -20.80 15.49 0.36
N ILE A 77 -20.14 15.05 -0.71
CA ILE A 77 -19.26 15.89 -1.53
C ILE A 77 -19.99 16.15 -2.85
N GLU A 78 -20.09 17.42 -3.23
CA GLU A 78 -20.66 17.82 -4.52
C GLU A 78 -19.83 17.29 -5.70
N LYS A 79 -20.51 16.98 -6.81
CA LYS A 79 -19.90 16.45 -8.04
C LYS A 79 -18.75 17.33 -8.52
N GLU A 80 -18.96 18.64 -8.50
CA GLU A 80 -18.00 19.65 -8.94
C GLU A 80 -16.69 19.57 -8.14
N HIS A 81 -16.76 19.29 -6.83
CA HIS A 81 -15.58 19.16 -5.98
C HIS A 81 -14.76 17.90 -6.32
N ILE A 82 -15.43 16.80 -6.68
CA ILE A 82 -14.76 15.56 -7.08
C ILE A 82 -14.05 15.76 -8.42
N LEU A 83 -14.76 16.35 -9.39
CA LEU A 83 -14.23 16.57 -10.74
C LEU A 83 -13.11 17.62 -10.78
N ALA A 84 -13.07 18.55 -9.82
CA ALA A 84 -12.02 19.58 -9.75
C ALA A 84 -10.60 19.02 -9.59
N ASN A 85 -10.44 17.84 -8.98
CA ASN A 85 -9.14 17.18 -8.81
C ASN A 85 -8.87 16.08 -9.85
N ALA A 86 -9.80 15.82 -10.77
CA ALA A 86 -9.62 14.79 -11.78
C ALA A 86 -8.60 15.25 -12.82
N SER A 87 -7.66 14.36 -13.20
CA SER A 87 -6.68 14.66 -14.25
C SER A 87 -7.33 14.92 -15.61
N GLU A 88 -8.39 14.18 -15.93
CA GLU A 88 -9.24 14.38 -17.10
C GLU A 88 -10.69 14.09 -16.69
N SER A 89 -11.62 14.95 -17.10
CA SER A 89 -13.05 14.81 -16.83
C SER A 89 -13.87 15.50 -17.92
N ASP A 90 -15.12 15.07 -18.06
CA ASP A 90 -16.16 15.85 -18.73
C ASP A 90 -17.14 16.44 -17.71
N GLN A 91 -18.34 16.82 -18.15
CA GLN A 91 -19.35 17.44 -17.28
C GLN A 91 -19.83 16.51 -16.15
N ASP A 92 -19.72 15.20 -16.32
CA ASP A 92 -20.34 14.21 -15.46
C ASP A 92 -19.38 13.10 -15.01
N PHE A 93 -18.27 12.86 -15.73
CA PHE A 93 -17.43 11.69 -15.55
C PHE A 93 -15.94 12.00 -15.49
N ILE A 94 -15.21 11.16 -14.76
CA ILE A 94 -13.76 11.07 -14.83
C ILE A 94 -13.42 10.25 -16.08
N ILE A 95 -12.55 10.79 -16.93
CA ILE A 95 -12.09 10.12 -18.15
C ILE A 95 -10.84 9.33 -17.80
N THR A 96 -10.82 8.05 -18.17
CA THR A 96 -9.66 7.17 -17.94
C THR A 96 -9.40 6.28 -19.16
N LYS A 97 -8.22 5.67 -19.19
CA LYS A 97 -7.85 4.74 -20.25
C LYS A 97 -8.78 3.52 -20.21
N LYS A 98 -9.42 3.24 -21.35
CA LYS A 98 -10.25 2.05 -21.51
C LYS A 98 -9.41 0.80 -21.21
N VAL A 99 -9.86 0.00 -20.26
CA VAL A 99 -9.26 -1.30 -19.97
C VAL A 99 -9.55 -2.22 -21.15
N VAL A 100 -8.53 -2.49 -21.95
CA VAL A 100 -8.54 -3.49 -23.02
C VAL A 100 -7.66 -4.67 -22.59
N LYS A 101 -8.11 -5.88 -22.93
CA LYS A 101 -7.35 -7.12 -22.71
C LYS A 101 -6.32 -7.31 -23.81
#